data_AF-A0A2M8NMW6-F1
#
_entry.id   AF-A0A2M8NMW6-F1
#
_cell.length_a   1.000
_cell.length_b   1.000
_cell.length_c   1.000
_cell.angle_alpha   90.00
_cell.angle_beta   90.00
_cell.angle_gamma   90.00
#
_symmetry.space_group_name_H-M   'P 1'
#
loop_
_entity.id
_entity.type
_entity.pdbx_description
1 polymer ?
#
loop_
_entity_poly.entity_id
_entity_poly.type
_entity_poly.pdbx_seq_one_letter_code
_entity_poly.pdbx_strand_id
1 'polypeptide(L)'
;HVCFGFSLYEGLLLGAIISSTDAAAVLTILRAKSVHLRGRLKPLLELESGSNDPMAVVLMLGMLRLIQNPDASIFSLVPFFITQLVLGAVLGVVMGQLMVKILNTVHLDYDGLYPVLTLSLVILIYSLTSLLSG
;
A
#
# COMPACT_ATOMS: atom_id res chain seq x y z
N HIS A 1 -0.41 -3.36 -24.98
CA HIS A 1 -0.86 -2.68 -26.20
C HIS A 1 -0.13 -3.19 -27.44
N VAL A 2 1.15 -2.81 -27.65
CA VAL A 2 1.86 -3.13 -28.91
C VAL A 2 2.21 -4.62 -29.07
N CYS A 3 2.63 -5.31 -28.00
CA CYS A 3 3.07 -6.71 -28.11
C CYS A 3 1.95 -7.77 -27.91
N PHE A 4 0.91 -7.44 -27.13
CA PHE A 4 -0.11 -8.40 -26.69
C PHE A 4 -1.53 -8.11 -27.24
N GLY A 5 -1.71 -7.04 -28.03
CA GLY A 5 -3.03 -6.66 -28.55
C GLY A 5 -4.02 -6.12 -27.52
N PHE A 6 -3.62 -5.97 -26.25
CA PHE A 6 -4.44 -5.36 -25.21
C PHE A 6 -4.89 -3.94 -25.57
N SER A 7 -6.10 -3.57 -25.13
CA SER A 7 -6.59 -2.19 -25.15
C SER A 7 -5.65 -1.27 -24.35
N LEU A 8 -5.72 0.04 -24.61
CA LEU A 8 -4.86 1.01 -23.93
C LEU A 8 -5.04 0.95 -22.41
N TYR A 9 -6.28 0.76 -21.94
CA TYR A 9 -6.62 0.65 -20.53
C TYR A 9 -6.06 -0.61 -19.86
N GLU A 10 -6.13 -1.76 -20.52
CA GLU A 10 -5.53 -3.01 -20.02
C GLU A 10 -3.99 -2.90 -19.98
N GLY A 11 -3.38 -2.22 -20.96
CA GLY A 11 -1.95 -1.92 -20.95
C GLY A 11 -1.54 -1.00 -19.80
N LEU A 12 -2.33 0.03 -19.51
CA LEU A 12 -2.13 0.93 -18.37
C LEU A 12 -2.35 0.22 -17.03
N LEU A 13 -3.36 -0.64 -16.93
CA LEU A 13 -3.59 -1.49 -15.77
C LEU A 13 -2.39 -2.40 -15.51
N LEU A 14 -1.86 -3.06 -16.55
CA LEU A 14 -0.67 -3.89 -16.43
C LEU A 14 0.55 -3.08 -15.97
N GLY A 15 0.71 -1.86 -16.50
CA GLY A 15 1.75 -0.93 -16.04
C GLY A 15 1.60 -0.57 -14.57
N ALA A 16 0.38 -0.29 -14.10
CA ALA A 16 0.11 -0.01 -12.70
C ALA A 16 0.44 -1.20 -11.79
N ILE A 17 0.11 -2.43 -12.21
CA ILE A 17 0.41 -3.67 -11.47
C ILE A 17 1.93 -3.85 -11.30
N ILE A 18 2.72 -3.58 -12.34
CA ILE A 18 4.18 -3.79 -12.34
C ILE A 18 4.95 -2.56 -11.79
N SER A 19 4.26 -1.45 -11.51
CA SER A 19 4.88 -0.21 -11.03
C SER A 19 5.40 -0.29 -9.59
N SER A 20 4.93 -1.23 -8.77
CA SER A 20 5.43 -1.42 -7.39
C SER A 20 6.88 -1.90 -7.41
N THR A 21 7.73 -1.27 -6.61
CA THR A 21 9.17 -1.59 -6.53
C THR A 21 9.51 -2.03 -5.12
N ASP A 22 10.02 -3.25 -4.96
CA ASP A 22 10.43 -3.78 -3.65
C ASP A 22 11.89 -3.42 -3.35
N ALA A 23 12.10 -2.32 -2.60
CA ALA A 23 13.43 -1.96 -2.11
C ALA A 23 13.91 -2.85 -0.95
N ALA A 24 13.01 -3.51 -0.21
CA ALA A 24 13.39 -4.37 0.90
C ALA A 24 14.16 -5.61 0.42
N ALA A 25 13.78 -6.18 -0.72
CA ALA A 25 14.53 -7.24 -1.40
C ALA A 25 15.95 -6.78 -1.78
N VAL A 26 16.08 -5.60 -2.40
CA VAL A 26 17.38 -5.04 -2.82
C VAL A 26 18.27 -4.76 -1.60
N LEU A 27 17.72 -4.17 -0.54
CA LEU A 27 18.44 -3.87 0.70
C LEU A 27 18.91 -5.14 1.42
N THR A 28 18.11 -6.22 1.37
CA THR A 28 18.48 -7.52 1.94
C THR A 28 19.67 -8.13 1.20
N ILE A 29 19.70 -8.04 -0.13
CA ILE A 29 20.83 -8.50 -0.95
C ILE A 29 22.09 -7.66 -0.71
N LEU A 30 21.96 -6.34 -0.61
CA LEU A 30 23.09 -5.44 -0.32
C LEU A 30 23.69 -5.72 1.06
N ARG A 31 22.83 -5.96 2.08
CA ARG A 31 23.26 -6.42 3.40
C ARG A 31 23.96 -7.77 3.36
N ALA A 32 23.42 -8.75 2.62
CA ALA A 32 24.03 -10.07 2.48
C ALA A 32 25.42 -10.03 1.79
N LYS A 33 25.66 -9.05 0.92
CA LYS A 33 26.97 -8.79 0.30
C LYS A 33 27.88 -7.86 1.10
N SER A 34 27.51 -7.50 2.35
CA SER A 34 28.23 -6.55 3.21
C SER A 34 28.43 -5.16 2.58
N VAL A 35 27.63 -4.81 1.57
CA VAL A 35 27.64 -3.50 0.91
C VAL A 35 26.73 -2.58 1.70
N HIS A 36 27.33 -1.64 2.42
CA HIS A 36 26.59 -0.66 3.21
C HIS A 36 26.30 0.57 2.35
N LEU A 37 25.02 0.84 2.12
CA LEU A 37 24.56 2.10 1.54
C LEU A 37 24.96 3.25 2.48
N ARG A 38 25.66 4.26 1.92
CA ARG A 38 26.15 5.40 2.69
C ARG A 38 25.02 6.34 3.11
N GLY A 39 25.07 6.80 4.36
CA GLY A 39 24.32 7.97 4.83
C GLY A 39 22.80 7.85 4.70
N ARG A 40 22.17 8.82 4.02
CA ARG A 40 20.70 8.98 3.92
C ARG A 40 20.04 8.16 2.81
N LEU A 41 20.82 7.46 1.98
CA LEU A 41 20.29 6.72 0.83
C LEU A 41 19.39 5.55 1.25
N LYS A 42 19.72 4.87 2.35
CA LYS A 42 18.91 3.74 2.84
C LYS A 42 17.52 4.20 3.32
N PRO A 43 17.38 5.17 4.25
CA PRO A 43 16.06 5.70 4.61
C PRO A 43 15.29 6.32 3.44
N LEU A 44 15.99 6.94 2.48
CA LEU A 44 15.35 7.53 1.31
C LEU A 44 14.76 6.46 0.37
N LEU A 45 15.50 5.37 0.13
CA LEU A 45 15.02 4.24 -0.66
C LEU A 45 13.86 3.50 0.03
N GLU A 46 13.92 3.35 1.36
CA GLU A 46 12.82 2.79 2.15
C GLU A 46 11.56 3.67 2.05
N LEU A 47 11.72 4.99 2.08
CA LEU A 47 10.62 5.95 1.91
C LEU A 47 10.05 5.93 0.48
N GLU A 48 10.92 5.96 -0.54
CA GLU A 48 10.52 5.93 -1.95
C GLU A 48 9.72 4.66 -2.27
N SER A 49 10.26 3.49 -1.93
CA SER A 49 9.60 2.19 -2.12
C SER A 49 8.31 2.08 -1.30
N GLY A 50 8.34 2.46 -0.01
CA GLY A 50 7.16 2.41 0.85
C GLY A 50 6.03 3.35 0.42
N SER A 51 6.35 4.47 -0.25
CA SER A 51 5.35 5.38 -0.81
C SER A 51 4.80 4.93 -2.16
N ASN A 52 5.61 4.18 -2.93
CA ASN A 52 5.23 3.67 -4.25
C ASN A 52 4.22 2.51 -4.15
N ASP A 53 4.27 1.73 -3.07
CA ASP A 53 3.38 0.57 -2.91
C ASP A 53 1.89 0.97 -2.81
N PRO A 54 1.47 1.92 -1.94
CA PRO A 54 0.09 2.40 -1.94
C PRO A 54 -0.32 3.06 -3.27
N MET A 55 0.61 3.77 -3.91
CA MET A 55 0.37 4.45 -5.20
C MET A 55 -0.02 3.44 -6.28
N ALA A 56 0.71 2.33 -6.38
CA ALA A 56 0.46 1.28 -7.37
C ALA A 56 -0.94 0.67 -7.19
N VAL A 57 -1.35 0.40 -5.94
CA VAL A 57 -2.69 -0.13 -5.63
C VAL A 57 -3.79 0.84 -6.00
N VAL A 58 -3.67 2.13 -5.63
CA VAL A 58 -4.69 3.13 -5.97
C VAL A 58 -4.80 3.32 -7.49
N LEU A 59 -3.67 3.34 -8.20
CA LEU A 59 -3.67 3.45 -9.66
C LEU A 59 -4.31 2.23 -10.33
N MET A 60 -4.01 1.03 -9.83
CA MET A 60 -4.64 -0.21 -10.29
C MET A 60 -6.16 -0.17 -10.12
N LEU A 61 -6.65 0.21 -8.93
CA LEU A 61 -8.09 0.36 -8.65
C LEU A 61 -8.75 1.42 -9.54
N GLY A 62 -8.05 2.54 -9.79
CA GLY A 62 -8.50 3.58 -10.71
C GLY A 62 -8.64 3.09 -12.15
N MET A 63 -7.62 2.39 -12.66
CA MET A 63 -7.67 1.80 -14.01
C MET A 63 -8.77 0.73 -14.12
N LEU A 64 -8.92 -0.12 -13.09
CA LEU A 64 -9.98 -1.12 -13.03
C LEU A 64 -11.36 -0.47 -13.10
N ARG A 65 -11.56 0.65 -12.40
CA ARG A 65 -12.81 1.41 -12.42
C ARG A 65 -13.14 1.96 -13.81
N LEU A 66 -12.16 2.46 -14.55
CA LEU A 66 -12.35 2.94 -15.93
C LEU A 66 -12.67 1.80 -16.90
N ILE A 67 -12.08 0.63 -16.71
CA ILE A 67 -12.38 -0.56 -17.52
C ILE A 67 -13.82 -1.04 -17.26
N GLN A 68 -14.27 -1.02 -16.00
CA GLN A 68 -15.62 -1.44 -15.62
C GLN A 68 -16.69 -0.39 -15.96
N ASN A 69 -16.33 0.89 -16.08
CA ASN A 69 -17.24 1.99 -16.37
C ASN A 69 -16.74 2.80 -17.58
N PRO A 70 -17.09 2.39 -18.82
CA PRO A 70 -16.60 3.04 -20.04
C PRO A 70 -17.00 4.51 -20.17
N ASP A 71 -18.10 4.93 -19.54
CA ASP A 71 -18.60 6.31 -19.57
C ASP A 71 -17.87 7.22 -18.56
N ALA A 72 -17.03 6.66 -17.68
CA ALA A 72 -16.30 7.42 -16.70
C ALA A 72 -15.16 8.21 -17.35
N SER A 73 -15.15 9.53 -17.14
CA SER A 73 -14.06 10.37 -17.61
C SER A 73 -12.76 10.06 -16.86
N ILE A 74 -11.63 10.08 -17.58
CA ILE A 74 -10.28 9.97 -16.98
C ILE A 74 -10.07 11.05 -15.90
N PHE A 75 -10.71 12.22 -16.02
CA PHE A 75 -10.64 13.28 -15.02
C PHE A 75 -11.25 12.90 -13.67
N SER A 76 -12.13 11.88 -13.62
CA SER A 76 -12.69 11.35 -12.37
C SER A 76 -11.66 10.61 -11.50
N LEU A 77 -10.50 10.24 -12.08
CA LEU A 77 -9.41 9.63 -11.33
C LEU A 77 -8.73 10.58 -10.36
N VAL A 78 -8.63 11.87 -10.70
CA VAL A 78 -7.95 12.86 -9.85
C VAL A 78 -8.64 12.99 -8.48
N PRO A 79 -9.97 13.27 -8.40
CA PRO A 79 -10.64 13.33 -7.11
C PRO A 79 -10.70 11.97 -6.41
N PHE A 80 -10.80 10.86 -7.15
CA PHE A 80 -10.72 9.51 -6.59
C PHE A 80 -9.37 9.28 -5.89
N PHE A 81 -8.28 9.61 -6.56
CA PHE A 81 -6.91 9.45 -6.09
C PHE A 81 -6.66 10.26 -4.82
N ILE A 82 -7.05 11.54 -4.81
CA ILE A 82 -6.94 12.41 -3.64
C ILE A 82 -7.75 11.85 -2.47
N THR A 83 -8.98 11.40 -2.74
CA THR A 83 -9.87 10.87 -1.69
C THR A 83 -9.29 9.60 -1.06
N GLN A 84 -8.78 8.68 -1.88
CA GLN A 84 -8.13 7.44 -1.42
C GLN A 84 -6.91 7.74 -0.54
N LEU A 85 -6.02 8.64 -0.99
CA LEU A 85 -4.84 9.00 -0.20
C LEU A 85 -5.19 9.69 1.12
N VAL A 86 -6.12 10.65 1.11
CA VAL A 86 -6.49 11.41 2.30
C VAL A 86 -7.24 10.51 3.29
N LEU A 87 -8.24 9.75 2.83
CA LEU A 87 -8.99 8.83 3.70
C LEU A 87 -8.09 7.73 4.24
N GLY A 88 -7.28 7.09 3.39
CA GLY A 88 -6.34 6.05 3.80
C GLY A 88 -5.32 6.56 4.82
N ALA A 89 -4.78 7.77 4.62
CA ALA A 89 -3.86 8.38 5.58
C ALA A 89 -4.54 8.69 6.92
N VAL A 90 -5.75 9.29 6.89
CA VAL A 90 -6.49 9.64 8.11
C VAL A 90 -6.91 8.39 8.87
N LEU A 91 -7.52 7.41 8.20
CA LEU A 91 -7.94 6.15 8.80
C LEU A 91 -6.75 5.35 9.30
N GLY A 92 -5.66 5.28 8.54
CA GLY A 92 -4.43 4.63 8.95
C GLY A 92 -3.83 5.22 10.23
N VAL A 93 -3.78 6.55 10.34
CA VAL A 93 -3.29 7.23 11.56
C VAL A 93 -4.21 6.97 12.76
N VAL A 94 -5.52 7.12 12.57
CA VAL A 94 -6.52 6.93 13.64
C VAL A 94 -6.51 5.48 14.14
N MET A 95 -6.56 4.52 13.22
CA MET A 95 -6.60 3.10 13.55
C MET A 95 -5.26 2.60 14.09
N GLY A 96 -4.14 3.12 13.61
CA GLY A 96 -2.82 2.82 14.16
C GLY A 96 -2.69 3.27 15.62
N GLN A 97 -3.16 4.47 15.95
CA GLN A 97 -3.19 4.94 17.34
C GLN A 97 -4.12 4.09 18.21
N LEU A 98 -5.27 3.67 17.68
CA LEU A 98 -6.20 2.79 18.37
C LEU A 98 -5.56 1.41 18.64
N MET A 99 -4.85 0.85 17.65
CA MET A 99 -4.12 -0.42 17.79
C MET A 99 -3.09 -0.36 18.92
N VAL A 100 -2.29 0.70 18.97
CA VAL A 100 -1.30 0.90 20.04
C VAL A 100 -1.97 0.99 21.41
N LYS A 101 -3.10 1.70 21.52
CA LYS A 101 -3.87 1.76 22.77
C LYS A 101 -4.38 0.39 23.21
N ILE A 102 -4.93 -0.40 22.28
CA ILE A 102 -5.42 -1.76 22.56
C ILE A 102 -4.26 -2.64 23.03
N LEU A 103 -3.15 -2.67 22.29
CA LEU A 103 -1.98 -3.49 22.63
C LEU A 103 -1.38 -3.12 23.99
N ASN A 104 -1.34 -1.83 24.35
CA ASN A 104 -0.82 -1.39 25.64
C ASN A 104 -1.80 -1.59 26.81
N THR A 105 -3.10 -1.75 26.53
CA THR A 105 -4.13 -1.94 27.58
C THR A 105 -4.33 -3.42 27.90
N VAL A 106 -4.23 -4.28 26.88
CA VAL A 106 -4.41 -5.72 27.04
C VAL A 106 -3.14 -6.34 27.65
N HIS A 107 -3.29 -6.93 28.82
CA HIS A 107 -2.25 -7.72 29.49
C HIS A 107 -2.57 -9.19 29.24
N LEU A 108 -1.80 -9.83 28.38
CA LEU A 108 -1.97 -11.25 28.06
C LEU A 108 -1.05 -12.08 28.96
N ASP A 109 -1.57 -13.18 29.49
CA ASP A 109 -0.80 -14.09 30.37
C ASP A 109 0.34 -14.81 29.65
N TYR A 110 0.29 -14.87 28.31
CA TYR A 110 1.30 -15.50 27.46
C TYR A 110 1.79 -14.54 26.39
N ASP A 111 3.11 -14.36 26.31
CA ASP A 111 3.76 -13.49 25.32
C ASP A 111 3.44 -13.89 23.87
N GLY A 112 3.21 -15.19 23.63
CA GLY A 112 2.84 -15.73 22.31
C GLY A 112 1.49 -15.26 21.77
N LEU A 113 0.62 -14.67 22.63
CA LEU A 113 -0.68 -14.15 22.21
C LEU A 113 -0.58 -12.75 21.60
N TYR A 114 0.48 -11.97 21.89
CA TYR A 114 0.66 -10.63 21.35
C TYR A 114 0.83 -10.61 19.81
N PRO A 115 1.63 -11.50 19.18
CA PRO A 115 1.70 -11.59 17.72
C PRO A 115 0.35 -11.91 17.07
N VAL A 116 -0.42 -12.83 17.68
CA VAL A 116 -1.76 -13.22 17.17
C VAL A 116 -2.74 -12.05 17.27
N LEU A 117 -2.75 -11.35 18.41
CA LEU A 117 -3.55 -10.14 18.62
C LEU A 117 -3.18 -9.05 17.60
N THR A 118 -1.89 -8.83 17.38
CA THR A 118 -1.39 -7.83 16.43
C THR A 118 -1.83 -8.15 15.01
N LEU A 119 -1.64 -9.40 14.57
CA LEU A 119 -2.07 -9.82 13.23
C LEU A 119 -3.59 -9.68 13.04
N SER A 120 -4.35 -10.07 14.06
CA SER A 120 -5.81 -9.94 14.06
C SER A 120 -6.25 -8.47 13.94
N LEU A 121 -5.61 -7.58 14.69
CA LEU A 121 -5.87 -6.13 14.63
C LEU A 121 -5.50 -5.54 13.28
N VAL A 122 -4.37 -5.93 12.69
CA VAL A 122 -3.95 -5.48 11.35
C VAL A 122 -4.98 -5.87 10.30
N ILE A 123 -5.43 -7.13 10.29
CA ILE A 123 -6.45 -7.61 9.35
C ILE A 123 -7.80 -6.89 9.57
N LEU A 124 -8.17 -6.66 10.83
CA LEU A 124 -9.40 -5.95 11.19
C LEU A 124 -9.36 -4.50 10.71
N ILE A 125 -8.27 -3.79 10.96
CA ILE A 125 -8.06 -2.40 10.54
C ILE A 125 -8.09 -2.31 9.02
N TYR A 126 -7.39 -3.22 8.32
CA TYR A 126 -7.41 -3.29 6.85
C TYR A 126 -8.83 -3.48 6.32
N SER A 127 -9.58 -4.43 6.90
CA SER A 127 -10.96 -4.72 6.50
C SER A 127 -11.88 -3.52 6.74
N LEU A 128 -11.76 -2.85 7.89
CA LEU A 128 -12.58 -1.68 8.23
C LEU A 128 -12.28 -0.50 7.31
N THR A 129 -10.99 -0.29 7.00
CA THR A 129 -10.52 0.79 6.13
C THR A 129 -11.00 0.57 4.69
N SER A 130 -10.90 -0.67 4.19
CA SER A 130 -11.40 -1.05 2.86
C SER A 130 -12.92 -0.87 2.73
N LEU A 131 -13.70 -1.20 3.76
CA LEU A 131 -15.16 -0.99 3.76
C LEU A 131 -15.53 0.50 3.72
N LEU A 132 -14.71 1.35 4.33
CA LEU A 132 -14.86 2.81 4.30
C LEU A 132 -14.35 3.45 2.99
N SER A 133 -13.97 2.62 1.99
CA SER A 133 -13.39 3.05 0.72
C SER A 133 -12.14 3.92 0.88
N GLY A 134 -11.34 3.65 1.92
CA GLY A 134 -10.02 4.24 2.13
C GLY A 134 -8.91 3.19 2.06
#